data_AF-A0A448ZFC4-F1
#
_entry.id   AF-A0A448ZFC4-F1
#
_cell.length_a   1.000
_cell.length_b   1.000
_cell.length_c   1.000
_cell.angle_alpha   90.00
_cell.angle_beta   90.00
_cell.angle_gamma   90.00
#
_symmetry.space_group_name_H-M   'P 1'
#
loop_
_entity.id
_entity.type
_entity.pdbx_description
1 polymer ?
#
loop_
_entity_poly.entity_id
_entity_poly.type
_entity_poly.pdbx_seq_one_letter_code
_entity_poly.pdbx_strand_id
1 'polypeptide(L)'
;MFALRSSSRGILGSRFQVSTTWRRLPNHVPQQRSSSNCYRMGITSAFKGLRRSRYAIANSPGILTPSRHASKSMRAASSGSSSASSTSVVPLPTREQLSILAIRSAIPMVGFGIMDNVVMITAGGAIDSTIGVSLGISTMAAAGLGQCCSDVAGITSGGIVDAAVSRLNLRHHGLSPQQLDTRVARVCGTIGACVGVVTGCLLGMTVLFCMDTDKADRARRAKELKSIFESVMNDGHKLVGAERATLFLIDEDSNELWSQVATGMEGENIIKVPSTKGCVGTSVTNNIVCNVPDAYASEDFNKEIDVSTGYRTVSILVVPIRSESGKVLGAIQMINKKQQPQEGFDGDIADNSNDATIIPFSENDEKVVSVLASHVASFIRVVESSE
;
A
#
# COMPACT_ATOMS: atom_id res chain seq x y z
N MET A 1 -40.56 -34.28 -39.82
CA MET A 1 -41.54 -35.36 -40.04
C MET A 1 -42.25 -35.59 -38.72
N PHE A 2 -43.58 -35.51 -38.72
CA PHE A 2 -44.54 -35.64 -37.62
C PHE A 2 -44.57 -34.58 -36.49
N ALA A 3 -45.48 -33.63 -36.71
CA ALA A 3 -46.25 -32.93 -35.71
C ALA A 3 -47.45 -33.79 -35.26
N LEU A 4 -47.95 -33.57 -34.03
CA LEU A 4 -49.38 -33.68 -33.72
C LEU A 4 -49.77 -32.64 -32.64
N ARG A 5 -50.63 -31.72 -33.07
CA ARG A 5 -51.45 -30.79 -32.27
C ARG A 5 -52.65 -31.54 -31.67
N SER A 6 -53.20 -31.05 -30.55
CA SER A 6 -54.51 -30.35 -30.46
C SER A 6 -54.91 -30.21 -28.96
N SER A 7 -55.21 -29.02 -28.42
CA SER A 7 -56.50 -28.28 -28.44
C SER A 7 -57.35 -28.61 -27.18
N SER A 8 -58.00 -27.72 -26.40
CA SER A 8 -58.31 -26.28 -26.45
C SER A 8 -59.05 -25.83 -25.17
N ARG A 9 -59.26 -24.49 -25.08
CA ARG A 9 -60.18 -23.68 -24.22
C ARG A 9 -59.52 -23.10 -22.97
N GLY A 10 -59.30 -21.79 -22.76
CA GLY A 10 -59.76 -20.57 -23.44
C GLY A 10 -60.99 -19.97 -22.76
N ILE A 11 -60.84 -18.83 -22.05
CA ILE A 11 -61.84 -17.76 -21.83
C ILE A 11 -61.14 -16.51 -21.22
N LEU A 12 -61.36 -15.36 -21.91
CA LEU A 12 -61.31 -13.93 -21.55
C LEU A 12 -60.13 -13.35 -20.72
N GLY A 13 -59.50 -12.22 -21.06
CA GLY A 13 -59.85 -11.15 -21.98
C GLY A 13 -59.75 -9.78 -21.29
N SER A 14 -58.62 -9.10 -21.40
CA SER A 14 -58.53 -7.63 -21.24
C SER A 14 -57.31 -7.10 -22.01
N ARG A 15 -57.60 -6.49 -23.16
CA ARG A 15 -56.67 -5.68 -23.96
C ARG A 15 -56.61 -4.29 -23.34
N PHE A 16 -55.40 -3.80 -23.06
CA PHE A 16 -55.12 -2.36 -23.06
C PHE A 16 -53.90 -2.11 -23.96
N GLN A 17 -54.12 -1.34 -25.02
CA GLN A 17 -53.09 -0.77 -25.88
C GLN A 17 -52.23 0.20 -25.06
N VAL A 18 -50.92 0.17 -25.24
CA VAL A 18 -50.06 1.32 -24.92
C VAL A 18 -49.28 1.71 -26.17
N SER A 19 -49.46 2.97 -26.54
CA SER A 19 -48.97 3.58 -27.76
C SER A 19 -47.46 3.80 -27.68
N THR A 20 -46.79 3.62 -28.82
CA THR A 20 -45.43 4.09 -29.07
C THR A 20 -45.42 5.62 -29.13
N THR A 21 -44.98 6.26 -28.06
CA THR A 21 -44.55 7.67 -28.06
C THR A 21 -43.27 7.81 -27.23
N TRP A 22 -42.12 7.72 -27.89
CA TRP A 22 -40.83 8.11 -27.32
C TRP A 22 -40.81 9.63 -27.14
N ARG A 23 -41.14 10.13 -25.95
CA ARG A 23 -40.83 11.50 -25.55
C ARG A 23 -39.33 11.60 -25.29
N ARG A 24 -38.64 12.38 -26.14
CA ARG A 24 -37.30 12.90 -25.89
C ARG A 24 -37.33 13.75 -24.62
N LEU A 25 -36.58 13.34 -23.60
CA LEU A 25 -36.14 14.24 -22.54
C LEU A 25 -34.89 14.99 -23.02
N PRO A 26 -34.69 16.27 -22.64
CA PRO A 26 -33.64 17.10 -23.22
C PRO A 26 -32.27 16.76 -22.62
N ASN A 27 -31.33 16.36 -23.49
CA ASN A 27 -29.91 16.40 -23.19
C ASN A 27 -29.45 17.87 -23.13
N HIS A 28 -29.43 18.47 -21.95
CA HIS A 28 -28.62 19.65 -21.69
C HIS A 28 -27.22 19.22 -21.25
N VAL A 29 -26.41 18.83 -22.24
CA VAL A 29 -24.95 18.81 -22.11
C VAL A 29 -24.48 20.17 -22.63
N PRO A 30 -23.81 21.03 -21.84
CA PRO A 30 -23.23 22.24 -22.36
C PRO A 30 -22.11 21.87 -23.33
N GLN A 31 -22.37 22.13 -24.61
CA GLN A 31 -21.40 22.04 -25.69
C GLN A 31 -20.40 23.20 -25.53
N GLN A 32 -19.33 22.99 -24.76
CA GLN A 32 -18.22 23.93 -24.74
C GLN A 32 -17.25 23.62 -25.89
N ARG A 33 -17.15 24.62 -26.77
CA ARG A 33 -16.27 24.71 -27.93
C ARG A 33 -14.86 24.18 -27.67
N SER A 34 -14.46 23.28 -28.56
CA SER A 34 -13.06 22.96 -28.89
C SER A 34 -12.16 24.18 -28.80
N SER A 35 -11.29 24.19 -27.80
CA SER A 35 -10.17 25.11 -27.67
C SER A 35 -8.91 24.27 -27.47
N SER A 36 -8.33 23.82 -28.59
CA SER A 36 -7.12 23.01 -28.70
C SER A 36 -5.84 23.73 -28.24
N ASN A 37 -5.86 24.49 -27.14
CA ASN A 37 -4.74 25.33 -26.71
C ASN A 37 -4.36 25.29 -25.22
N CYS A 38 -4.99 24.43 -24.38
CA CYS A 38 -4.67 24.41 -22.94
C CYS A 38 -3.59 23.38 -22.50
N TYR A 39 -3.22 22.41 -23.35
CA TYR A 39 -2.15 21.46 -23.03
C TYR A 39 -0.73 21.95 -23.36
N ARG A 40 -0.58 23.14 -23.97
CA ARG A 40 0.73 23.68 -24.37
C ARG A 40 1.30 24.74 -23.40
N MET A 41 0.57 25.08 -22.33
CA MET A 41 0.93 26.16 -21.40
C MET A 41 1.36 25.68 -19.98
N GLY A 42 1.46 24.36 -19.75
CA GLY A 42 2.00 23.81 -18.49
C GLY A 42 3.50 23.52 -18.51
N ILE A 43 4.06 23.16 -19.67
CA ILE A 43 5.48 22.75 -19.78
C ILE A 43 6.41 23.95 -19.97
N THR A 44 5.92 25.08 -20.49
CA THR A 44 6.76 26.28 -20.73
C THR A 44 6.94 27.17 -19.50
N SER A 45 6.06 27.09 -18.49
CA SER A 45 6.21 27.84 -17.23
C SER A 45 7.13 27.12 -16.23
N ALA A 46 7.10 25.79 -16.19
CA ALA A 46 8.03 24.97 -15.39
C ALA A 46 9.49 25.13 -15.86
N PHE A 47 9.73 25.31 -17.17
CA PHE A 47 11.08 25.58 -17.71
C PHE A 47 11.58 27.01 -17.49
N LYS A 48 10.70 28.00 -17.28
CA LYS A 48 11.11 29.37 -16.90
C LYS A 48 11.38 29.53 -15.41
N GLY A 49 10.72 28.73 -14.55
CA GLY A 49 11.05 28.62 -13.12
C GLY A 49 12.41 27.96 -12.85
N LEU A 50 12.81 26.98 -13.66
CA LEU A 50 14.11 26.30 -13.55
C LEU A 50 15.33 27.15 -13.98
N ARG A 51 15.13 28.28 -14.67
CA ARG A 51 16.25 29.18 -15.05
C ARG A 51 16.71 30.12 -13.94
N ARG A 52 15.92 30.29 -12.87
CA ARG A 52 16.33 31.07 -11.67
C ARG A 52 16.97 30.22 -10.57
N SER A 53 16.81 28.90 -10.61
CA SER A 53 17.47 27.95 -9.69
C SER A 53 18.74 27.31 -10.27
N ARG A 54 19.56 28.10 -10.99
CA ARG A 54 20.93 27.70 -11.39
C ARG A 54 22.02 28.57 -10.76
N TYR A 55 21.64 29.49 -9.87
CA TYR A 55 22.57 30.34 -9.12
C TYR A 55 22.60 30.06 -7.61
N ALA A 56 21.81 29.10 -7.11
CA ALA A 56 21.75 28.76 -5.68
C ALA A 56 22.45 27.45 -5.30
N ILE A 57 23.23 26.86 -6.22
CA ILE A 57 24.20 25.77 -5.93
C ILE A 57 25.60 26.23 -6.36
N ALA A 58 25.89 27.50 -6.09
CA ALA A 58 27.20 28.11 -6.26
C ALA A 58 27.44 28.96 -5.01
N ASN A 59 27.52 28.28 -3.86
CA ASN A 59 28.18 28.70 -2.61
C ASN A 59 27.50 28.07 -1.39
N SER A 60 28.06 26.98 -0.88
CA SER A 60 28.37 26.83 0.55
C SER A 60 29.20 25.57 0.81
N PRO A 61 30.03 25.59 1.87
CA PRO A 61 31.45 25.31 1.72
C PRO A 61 31.91 24.01 2.39
N GLY A 62 32.93 23.39 1.81
CA GLY A 62 33.68 22.32 2.43
C GLY A 62 34.98 22.05 1.68
N ILE A 63 36.09 22.44 2.32
CA ILE A 63 37.46 21.94 2.14
C ILE A 63 38.39 22.76 1.22
N LEU A 64 39.21 23.56 1.92
CA LEU A 64 40.59 24.04 1.65
C LEU A 64 40.82 25.08 0.54
N THR A 65 40.91 26.35 0.96
CA THR A 65 41.69 27.41 0.30
C THR A 65 42.85 27.84 1.22
N PRO A 66 44.03 28.23 0.68
CA PRO A 66 45.06 28.88 1.48
C PRO A 66 44.69 30.34 1.75
N SER A 67 44.95 30.75 2.99
CA SER A 67 44.68 32.06 3.59
C SER A 67 45.23 33.25 2.80
N ARG A 68 44.40 34.29 2.60
CA ARG A 68 44.82 35.66 2.28
C ARG A 68 44.83 36.47 3.57
N HIS A 69 46.02 36.93 3.98
CA HIS A 69 46.13 38.07 4.90
C HIS A 69 45.95 39.40 4.16
N ALA A 70 45.36 40.34 4.91
CA ALA A 70 45.08 41.76 4.69
C ALA A 70 46.08 42.53 3.78
N SER A 71 45.72 43.60 3.06
CA SER A 71 45.12 44.83 3.58
C SER A 71 44.73 45.75 2.41
N LYS A 72 43.65 46.53 2.56
CA LYS A 72 43.41 47.73 1.74
C LYS A 72 44.19 48.91 2.36
N SER A 73 45.00 49.62 1.57
CA SER A 73 45.25 51.04 1.78
C SER A 73 45.66 51.74 0.47
N MET A 74 44.87 52.76 0.14
CA MET A 74 45.15 54.02 -0.56
C MET A 74 45.81 54.05 -1.96
N ARG A 75 45.24 54.96 -2.75
CA ARG A 75 45.65 55.43 -4.09
C ARG A 75 47.15 55.72 -4.21
N ALA A 76 47.73 55.32 -5.34
CA ALA A 76 48.73 56.11 -6.06
C ALA A 76 48.67 55.76 -7.55
N ALA A 77 48.60 56.80 -8.39
CA ALA A 77 48.92 56.70 -9.81
C ALA A 77 50.44 56.70 -9.96
N SER A 78 51.00 55.79 -10.76
CA SER A 78 52.21 56.04 -11.56
C SER A 78 52.58 54.84 -12.45
N SER A 79 52.74 55.15 -13.73
CA SER A 79 53.72 54.64 -14.69
C SER A 79 54.02 53.13 -14.78
N GLY A 80 53.75 52.60 -15.98
CA GLY A 80 54.78 51.91 -16.76
C GLY A 80 54.98 50.43 -16.49
N SER A 81 54.39 49.59 -17.33
CA SER A 81 55.14 48.78 -18.31
C SER A 81 54.20 47.75 -18.93
N SER A 82 54.01 47.90 -20.22
CA SER A 82 53.46 46.91 -21.12
C SER A 82 54.24 45.60 -20.99
N SER A 83 53.60 44.56 -20.48
CA SER A 83 53.99 43.18 -20.76
C SER A 83 52.78 42.45 -21.33
N ALA A 84 52.99 41.90 -22.53
CA ALA A 84 51.98 41.34 -23.39
C ALA A 84 51.17 40.24 -22.68
N SER A 85 49.84 40.34 -22.76
CA SER A 85 48.94 39.24 -22.46
C SER A 85 49.18 38.12 -23.48
N SER A 86 50.05 37.17 -23.15
CA SER A 86 50.09 35.89 -23.84
C SER A 86 48.75 35.21 -23.60
N THR A 87 47.97 35.05 -24.67
CA THR A 87 46.79 34.19 -24.66
C THR A 87 47.29 32.77 -24.44
N SER A 88 47.32 32.30 -23.19
CA SER A 88 47.70 30.93 -22.86
C SER A 88 46.64 30.00 -23.41
N VAL A 89 46.87 29.49 -24.63
CA VAL A 89 46.05 28.45 -25.23
C VAL A 89 46.14 27.23 -24.33
N VAL A 90 45.05 26.93 -23.62
CA VAL A 90 44.98 25.76 -22.74
C VAL A 90 45.12 24.50 -23.60
N PRO A 91 46.13 23.65 -23.38
CA PRO A 91 46.34 22.46 -24.19
C PRO A 91 45.19 21.47 -23.99
N LEU A 92 44.69 20.90 -25.07
CA LEU A 92 43.57 19.95 -25.02
C LEU A 92 43.96 18.70 -24.20
N PRO A 93 43.03 18.17 -23.38
CA PRO A 93 43.20 16.90 -22.69
C PRO A 93 43.50 15.74 -23.66
N THR A 94 44.40 14.84 -23.27
CA THR A 94 44.63 13.61 -24.01
C THR A 94 43.48 12.60 -23.81
N ARG A 95 43.34 11.65 -24.73
CA ARG A 95 42.30 10.61 -24.64
C ARG A 95 42.42 9.76 -23.37
N GLU A 96 43.64 9.46 -22.94
CA GLU A 96 43.89 8.71 -21.71
C GLU A 96 43.39 9.49 -20.48
N GLN A 97 43.72 10.79 -20.37
CA GLN A 97 43.26 11.64 -19.27
C GLN A 97 41.74 11.78 -19.24
N LEU A 98 41.10 11.89 -20.41
CA LEU A 98 39.65 11.92 -20.55
C LEU A 98 39.00 10.59 -20.14
N SER A 99 39.60 9.46 -20.49
CA SER A 99 39.11 8.14 -20.09
C SER A 99 39.17 7.94 -18.56
N ILE A 100 40.27 8.37 -17.93
CA ILE A 100 40.43 8.32 -16.46
C ILE A 100 39.41 9.24 -15.78
N LEU A 101 39.18 10.43 -16.33
CA LEU A 101 38.15 11.35 -15.86
C LEU A 101 36.75 10.71 -15.94
N ALA A 102 36.40 10.10 -17.07
CA ALA A 102 35.11 9.43 -17.25
C ALA A 102 34.90 8.29 -16.24
N ILE A 103 35.92 7.43 -16.02
CA ILE A 103 35.85 6.32 -15.05
C ILE A 103 35.68 6.86 -13.63
N ARG A 104 36.44 7.89 -13.25
CA ARG A 104 36.34 8.51 -11.92
C ARG A 104 34.99 9.19 -11.69
N SER A 105 34.37 9.75 -12.74
CA SER A 105 33.00 10.28 -12.69
C SER A 105 31.93 9.19 -12.66
N ALA A 106 32.20 8.01 -13.22
CA ALA A 106 31.24 6.90 -13.25
C ALA A 106 31.09 6.20 -11.89
N ILE A 107 32.18 5.94 -11.17
CA ILE A 107 32.18 5.11 -9.95
C ILE A 107 31.21 5.59 -8.86
N PRO A 108 31.22 6.89 -8.45
CA PRO A 108 30.24 7.40 -7.49
C PRO A 108 28.80 7.21 -7.98
N MET A 109 28.57 7.39 -9.28
CA MET A 109 27.26 7.30 -9.91
C MET A 109 26.74 5.87 -10.01
N VAL A 110 27.63 4.88 -10.12
CA VAL A 110 27.26 3.46 -9.99
C VAL A 110 26.73 3.18 -8.59
N GLY A 111 27.43 3.66 -7.55
CA GLY A 111 26.99 3.51 -6.16
C GLY A 111 25.64 4.18 -5.90
N PHE A 112 25.46 5.40 -6.43
CA PHE A 112 24.17 6.10 -6.40
C PHE A 112 23.06 5.28 -7.07
N GLY A 113 23.26 4.78 -8.30
CA GLY A 113 22.24 4.02 -9.02
C GLY A 113 21.86 2.68 -8.38
N ILE A 114 22.82 2.00 -7.72
CA ILE A 114 22.54 0.78 -6.96
C ILE A 114 21.64 1.12 -5.76
N MET A 115 22.06 2.11 -4.97
CA MET A 115 21.30 2.55 -3.81
C MET A 115 19.92 3.06 -4.21
N ASP A 116 19.81 3.74 -5.35
CA ASP A 116 18.56 4.31 -5.85
C ASP A 116 17.48 3.23 -6.04
N ASN A 117 17.86 2.15 -6.73
CA ASN A 117 16.95 1.02 -6.93
C ASN A 117 16.71 0.20 -5.66
N VAL A 118 17.70 0.06 -4.77
CA VAL A 118 17.51 -0.63 -3.48
C VAL A 118 16.50 0.12 -2.61
N VAL A 119 16.66 1.43 -2.46
CA VAL A 119 15.77 2.26 -1.64
C VAL A 119 14.39 2.33 -2.29
N MET A 120 14.31 2.53 -3.61
CA MET A 120 13.04 2.52 -4.34
C MET A 120 12.27 1.21 -4.11
N ILE A 121 12.91 0.04 -4.26
CA ILE A 121 12.24 -1.26 -4.09
C ILE A 121 11.80 -1.47 -2.64
N THR A 122 12.69 -1.19 -1.68
CA THR A 122 12.41 -1.43 -0.26
C THR A 122 11.34 -0.47 0.28
N ALA A 123 11.49 0.83 0.00
CA ALA A 123 10.52 1.85 0.41
C ALA A 123 9.21 1.70 -0.37
N GLY A 124 9.28 1.47 -1.69
CA GLY A 124 8.11 1.26 -2.53
C GLY A 124 7.30 0.03 -2.10
N GLY A 125 7.96 -1.09 -1.79
CA GLY A 125 7.29 -2.28 -1.27
C GLY A 125 6.69 -2.10 0.11
N ALA A 126 7.38 -1.37 1.00
CA ALA A 126 6.82 -1.00 2.31
C ALA A 126 5.57 -0.11 2.14
N ILE A 127 5.60 0.85 1.23
CA ILE A 127 4.47 1.73 0.92
C ILE A 127 3.31 0.94 0.31
N ASP A 128 3.58 0.05 -0.65
CA ASP A 128 2.55 -0.76 -1.32
C ASP A 128 1.80 -1.66 -0.32
N SER A 129 2.56 -2.34 0.54
CA SER A 129 1.98 -3.23 1.57
C SER A 129 1.31 -2.49 2.73
N THR A 130 1.57 -1.19 2.93
CA THR A 130 0.96 -0.39 4.01
C THR A 130 -0.10 0.55 3.49
N ILE A 131 0.33 1.63 2.84
CA ILE A 131 -0.52 2.71 2.33
C ILE A 131 -1.28 2.24 1.08
N GLY A 132 -0.67 1.38 0.26
CA GLY A 132 -1.34 0.81 -0.92
C GLY A 132 -2.65 0.10 -0.55
N VAL A 133 -2.61 -0.75 0.48
CA VAL A 133 -3.81 -1.45 0.98
C VAL A 133 -4.79 -0.51 1.68
N SER A 134 -4.31 0.44 2.50
CA SER A 134 -5.21 1.30 3.29
C SER A 134 -5.89 2.40 2.50
N LEU A 135 -5.21 2.95 1.48
CA LEU A 135 -5.71 4.05 0.65
C LEU A 135 -6.08 3.62 -0.79
N GLY A 136 -5.90 2.34 -1.13
CA GLY A 136 -6.18 1.82 -2.47
C GLY A 136 -5.24 2.37 -3.55
N ILE A 137 -3.98 2.68 -3.19
CA ILE A 137 -2.98 3.19 -4.13
C ILE A 137 -2.42 2.02 -4.96
N SER A 138 -2.19 2.25 -6.25
CA SER A 138 -1.61 1.22 -7.12
C SER A 138 -0.14 0.98 -6.82
N THR A 139 0.33 -0.25 -7.07
CA THR A 139 1.73 -0.65 -6.90
C THR A 139 2.70 0.24 -7.70
N MET A 140 2.31 0.69 -8.89
CA MET A 140 3.13 1.64 -9.67
C MET A 140 3.22 3.01 -9.00
N ALA A 141 2.16 3.48 -8.34
CA ALA A 141 2.21 4.73 -7.59
C ALA A 141 3.03 4.59 -6.30
N ALA A 142 2.97 3.45 -5.61
CA ALA A 142 3.85 3.15 -4.48
C ALA A 142 5.33 3.12 -4.89
N ALA A 143 5.66 2.52 -6.03
CA ALA A 143 7.01 2.57 -6.61
C ALA A 143 7.45 4.01 -6.92
N GLY A 144 6.56 4.83 -7.48
CA GLY A 144 6.81 6.25 -7.71
C GLY A 144 7.10 7.03 -6.42
N LEU A 145 6.40 6.73 -5.33
CA LEU A 145 6.71 7.28 -4.00
C LEU A 145 8.05 6.75 -3.46
N GLY A 146 8.37 5.47 -3.73
CA GLY A 146 9.68 4.89 -3.45
C GLY A 146 10.81 5.65 -4.15
N GLN A 147 10.62 6.08 -5.39
CA GLN A 147 11.59 6.91 -6.11
C GLN A 147 11.79 8.26 -5.41
N CYS A 148 10.73 8.91 -4.93
CA CYS A 148 10.85 10.16 -4.17
C CYS A 148 11.68 9.97 -2.89
N CYS A 149 11.46 8.88 -2.15
CA CYS A 149 12.27 8.54 -0.97
C CYS A 149 13.73 8.31 -1.34
N SER A 150 13.94 7.67 -2.48
CA SER A 150 15.27 7.36 -3.00
C SER A 150 16.05 8.60 -3.42
N ASP A 151 15.42 9.54 -4.12
CA ASP A 151 16.04 10.82 -4.50
C ASP A 151 16.53 11.60 -3.26
N VAL A 152 15.73 11.59 -2.18
CA VAL A 152 16.09 12.21 -0.90
C VAL A 152 17.26 11.48 -0.23
N ALA A 153 17.23 10.15 -0.21
CA ALA A 153 18.34 9.33 0.30
C ALA A 153 19.62 9.56 -0.52
N GLY A 154 19.49 9.72 -1.84
CA GLY A 154 20.57 10.01 -2.78
C GLY A 154 21.28 11.32 -2.51
N ILE A 155 20.53 12.40 -2.26
CA ILE A 155 21.11 13.71 -1.94
C ILE A 155 21.80 13.69 -0.57
N THR A 156 21.21 13.00 0.42
CA THR A 156 21.75 12.95 1.79
C THR A 156 22.98 12.04 1.92
N SER A 157 23.12 11.03 1.07
CA SER A 157 24.23 10.07 1.07
C SER A 157 25.44 10.46 0.22
N GLY A 158 25.38 11.57 -0.52
CA GLY A 158 26.49 12.03 -1.39
C GLY A 158 27.85 12.09 -0.68
N GLY A 159 27.88 12.55 0.57
CA GLY A 159 29.11 12.58 1.37
C GLY A 159 29.67 11.20 1.74
N ILE A 160 28.82 10.18 1.88
CA ILE A 160 29.22 8.80 2.14
C ILE A 160 29.82 8.18 0.88
N VAL A 161 29.21 8.44 -0.28
CA VAL A 161 29.72 7.99 -1.57
C VAL A 161 31.09 8.61 -1.86
N ASP A 162 31.26 9.91 -1.61
CA ASP A 162 32.55 10.59 -1.76
C ASP A 162 33.62 10.04 -0.79
N ALA A 163 33.23 9.75 0.45
CA ALA A 163 34.11 9.10 1.43
C ALA A 163 34.49 7.65 1.03
N ALA A 164 33.59 6.90 0.38
CA ALA A 164 33.88 5.57 -0.11
C ALA A 164 34.81 5.62 -1.34
N VAL A 165 34.58 6.55 -2.26
CA VAL A 165 35.37 6.70 -3.48
C VAL A 165 36.77 7.22 -3.19
N SER A 166 36.94 8.08 -2.17
CA SER A 166 38.26 8.53 -1.73
C SER A 166 39.12 7.42 -1.11
N ARG A 167 38.52 6.32 -0.65
CA ARG A 167 39.24 5.11 -0.22
C ARG A 167 39.69 4.23 -1.40
N LEU A 168 39.09 4.40 -2.57
CA LEU A 168 39.53 3.73 -3.78
C LEU A 168 40.75 4.48 -4.34
N ASN A 169 41.89 3.81 -4.42
CA ASN A 169 43.15 4.39 -4.90
C ASN A 169 43.15 4.53 -6.44
N LEU A 170 42.21 5.32 -6.96
CA LEU A 170 41.97 5.51 -8.40
C LEU A 170 43.06 6.40 -9.00
N ARG A 171 43.52 6.04 -10.21
CA ARG A 171 44.49 6.83 -10.97
C ARG A 171 44.02 8.29 -11.10
N HIS A 172 44.94 9.22 -10.85
CA HIS A 172 44.69 10.64 -11.00
C HIS A 172 44.77 11.02 -12.50
N HIS A 173 43.77 11.74 -13.02
CA HIS A 173 43.71 12.13 -14.44
C HIS A 173 44.76 13.17 -14.83
N GLY A 174 45.45 13.79 -13.86
CA GLY A 174 46.56 14.71 -14.12
C GLY A 174 46.17 15.95 -14.94
N LEU A 175 44.89 16.34 -14.89
CA LEU A 175 44.37 17.50 -15.61
C LEU A 175 44.54 18.75 -14.75
N SER A 176 44.95 19.86 -15.37
CA SER A 176 44.97 21.14 -14.69
C SER A 176 43.55 21.65 -14.42
N PRO A 177 43.36 22.54 -13.43
CA PRO A 177 42.04 23.14 -13.16
C PRO A 177 41.42 23.82 -14.39
N GLN A 178 42.25 24.42 -15.25
CA GLN A 178 41.82 25.07 -16.49
C GLN A 178 41.41 24.05 -17.56
N GLN A 179 42.04 22.87 -17.59
CA GLN A 179 41.68 21.78 -18.49
C GLN A 179 40.36 21.11 -18.11
N LEU A 180 40.04 21.01 -16.81
CA LEU A 180 38.76 20.46 -16.33
C LEU A 180 37.56 21.32 -16.74
N ASP A 181 37.74 22.64 -16.88
CA ASP A 181 36.66 23.55 -17.26
C ASP A 181 36.35 23.54 -18.78
N THR A 182 37.23 22.90 -19.56
CA THR A 182 37.01 22.73 -21.00
C THR A 182 35.72 21.95 -21.29
N ARG A 183 35.04 22.30 -22.38
CA ARG A 183 33.79 21.64 -22.79
C ARG A 183 33.99 20.13 -22.97
N VAL A 184 35.14 19.71 -23.48
CA VAL A 184 35.47 18.30 -23.70
C VAL A 184 35.57 17.54 -22.38
N ALA A 185 36.29 18.08 -21.40
CA ALA A 185 36.41 17.46 -20.08
C ALA A 185 35.05 17.38 -19.36
N ARG A 186 34.26 18.46 -19.39
CA ARG A 186 32.90 18.47 -18.80
C ARG A 186 31.98 17.44 -19.45
N VAL A 187 31.90 17.43 -20.78
CA VAL A 187 31.06 16.47 -21.50
C VAL A 187 31.51 15.03 -21.23
N CYS A 188 32.82 14.76 -21.23
CA CYS A 188 33.36 13.44 -20.95
C CYS A 188 33.04 12.98 -19.52
N GLY A 189 33.18 13.86 -18.53
CA GLY A 189 32.79 13.60 -17.15
C GLY A 189 31.29 13.34 -17.00
N THR A 190 30.44 14.13 -17.67
CA THR A 190 28.98 13.92 -17.67
C THR A 190 28.60 12.61 -18.34
N ILE A 191 29.20 12.24 -19.47
CA ILE A 191 28.95 10.95 -20.13
C ILE A 191 29.37 9.81 -19.20
N GLY A 192 30.55 9.90 -18.58
CA GLY A 192 31.01 8.92 -17.59
C GLY A 192 30.01 8.77 -16.43
N ALA A 193 29.52 9.89 -15.90
CA ALA A 193 28.48 9.90 -14.87
C ALA A 193 27.18 9.24 -15.34
N CYS A 194 26.68 9.56 -16.53
CA CYS A 194 25.46 8.94 -17.10
C CYS A 194 25.62 7.42 -17.27
N VAL A 195 26.77 6.97 -17.80
CA VAL A 195 27.08 5.54 -17.91
C VAL A 195 27.12 4.89 -16.53
N GLY A 196 27.70 5.57 -15.54
CA GLY A 196 27.71 5.13 -14.15
C GLY A 196 26.31 4.94 -13.58
N VAL A 197 25.43 5.94 -13.72
CA VAL A 197 24.03 5.83 -13.26
C VAL A 197 23.32 4.66 -13.93
N VAL A 198 23.37 4.56 -15.27
CA VAL A 198 22.71 3.47 -16.00
C VAL A 198 23.23 2.10 -15.55
N THR A 199 24.55 1.96 -15.40
CA THR A 199 25.17 0.71 -14.93
C THR A 199 24.74 0.39 -13.50
N GLY A 200 24.76 1.39 -12.62
CA GLY A 200 24.31 1.27 -11.23
C GLY A 200 22.84 0.86 -11.14
N CYS A 201 21.97 1.47 -11.95
CA CYS A 201 20.57 1.12 -12.00
C CYS A 201 20.36 -0.32 -12.50
N LEU A 202 21.05 -0.73 -13.58
CA LEU A 202 20.99 -2.12 -14.07
C LEU A 202 21.43 -3.12 -13.00
N LEU A 203 22.52 -2.82 -12.27
CA LEU A 203 22.98 -3.64 -11.15
C LEU A 203 21.98 -3.62 -9.99
N GLY A 204 21.42 -2.47 -9.63
CA GLY A 204 20.42 -2.35 -8.58
C GLY A 204 19.13 -3.11 -8.90
N MET A 205 18.72 -3.18 -10.16
CA MET A 205 17.56 -3.99 -10.58
C MET A 205 17.79 -5.49 -10.44
N THR A 206 19.04 -5.97 -10.31
CA THR A 206 19.30 -7.38 -9.99
C THR A 206 18.75 -7.78 -8.62
N VAL A 207 18.48 -6.82 -7.73
CA VAL A 207 17.79 -7.06 -6.45
C VAL A 207 16.40 -7.65 -6.66
N LEU A 208 15.70 -7.31 -7.76
CA LEU A 208 14.41 -7.89 -8.09
C LEU A 208 14.50 -9.41 -8.35
N PHE A 209 15.62 -9.90 -8.89
CA PHE A 209 15.83 -11.33 -9.09
C PHE A 209 16.05 -12.09 -7.76
N CYS A 210 16.48 -11.41 -6.71
CA CYS A 210 16.60 -11.99 -5.36
C CYS A 210 15.33 -11.82 -4.53
N MET A 211 14.37 -11.01 -4.98
CA MET A 211 13.14 -10.73 -4.25
C MET A 211 12.08 -11.76 -4.62
N ASP A 212 11.57 -12.46 -3.62
CA ASP A 212 10.47 -13.43 -3.78
C ASP A 212 9.16 -12.66 -3.91
N THR A 213 8.82 -12.29 -5.15
CA THR A 213 7.60 -11.54 -5.48
C THR A 213 6.35 -12.28 -5.02
N ASP A 214 6.37 -13.62 -5.06
CA ASP A 214 5.23 -14.44 -4.66
C ASP A 214 4.96 -14.34 -3.15
N LYS A 215 6.01 -14.25 -2.32
CA LYS A 215 5.84 -14.00 -0.88
C LYS A 215 5.24 -12.61 -0.61
N ALA A 216 5.71 -11.59 -1.32
CA ALA A 216 5.20 -10.22 -1.14
C ALA A 216 3.73 -10.11 -1.57
N ASP A 217 3.38 -10.71 -2.70
CA ASP A 217 2.01 -10.73 -3.22
C ASP A 217 1.07 -11.50 -2.29
N ARG A 218 1.49 -12.67 -1.78
CA ARG A 218 0.73 -13.43 -0.78
C ARG A 218 0.49 -12.64 0.50
N ALA A 219 1.52 -11.99 1.03
CA ALA A 219 1.42 -11.16 2.23
C ALA A 219 0.45 -9.98 2.04
N ARG A 220 0.49 -9.35 0.86
CA ARG A 220 -0.41 -8.26 0.51
C ARG A 220 -1.87 -8.74 0.41
N ARG A 221 -2.13 -9.83 -0.32
CA ARG A 221 -3.48 -10.42 -0.43
C ARG A 221 -4.03 -10.81 0.93
N ALA A 222 -3.21 -11.43 1.78
CA ALA A 222 -3.60 -11.77 3.16
C ALA A 222 -4.02 -10.53 3.96
N LYS A 223 -3.33 -9.40 3.79
CA LYS A 223 -3.66 -8.13 4.45
C LYS A 223 -4.94 -7.49 3.92
N GLU A 224 -5.14 -7.51 2.60
CA GLU A 224 -6.38 -7.04 1.96
C GLU A 224 -7.59 -7.87 2.44
N LEU A 225 -7.43 -9.17 2.64
CA LEU A 225 -8.49 -10.03 3.16
C LEU A 225 -8.80 -9.77 4.62
N LYS A 226 -7.75 -9.62 5.45
CA LYS A 226 -7.92 -9.32 6.86
C LYS A 226 -8.75 -8.06 7.05
N SER A 227 -8.51 -6.99 6.28
CA SER A 227 -9.29 -5.75 6.39
C SER A 227 -10.76 -5.90 5.96
N ILE A 228 -11.03 -6.70 4.91
CA ILE A 228 -12.41 -7.00 4.48
C ILE A 228 -13.15 -7.77 5.57
N PHE A 229 -12.53 -8.83 6.12
CA PHE A 229 -13.14 -9.61 7.18
C PHE A 229 -13.37 -8.76 8.45
N GLU A 230 -12.41 -7.92 8.83
CA GLU A 230 -12.57 -6.98 9.95
C GLU A 230 -13.78 -6.06 9.75
N SER A 231 -13.95 -5.49 8.56
CA SER A 231 -15.11 -4.64 8.25
C SER A 231 -16.43 -5.42 8.33
N VAL A 232 -16.51 -6.58 7.69
CA VAL A 232 -17.74 -7.40 7.66
C VAL A 232 -18.12 -7.88 9.05
N MET A 233 -17.15 -8.29 9.88
CA MET A 233 -17.39 -8.73 11.24
C MET A 233 -17.76 -7.56 12.17
N ASN A 234 -17.14 -6.39 11.99
CA ASN A 234 -17.45 -5.17 12.73
C ASN A 234 -18.90 -4.69 12.48
N ASP A 235 -19.35 -4.76 11.23
CA ASP A 235 -20.74 -4.42 10.89
C ASP A 235 -21.70 -5.51 11.34
N GLY A 236 -21.30 -6.78 11.16
CA GLY A 236 -22.10 -7.95 11.51
C GLY A 236 -22.47 -8.01 12.99
N HIS A 237 -21.52 -7.80 13.90
CA HIS A 237 -21.81 -7.84 15.33
C HIS A 237 -22.74 -6.70 15.77
N LYS A 238 -22.63 -5.51 15.17
CA LYS A 238 -23.52 -4.38 15.44
C LYS A 238 -24.94 -4.65 14.98
N LEU A 239 -25.09 -5.25 13.80
CA LEU A 239 -26.41 -5.59 13.23
C LEU A 239 -27.21 -6.54 14.13
N VAL A 240 -26.55 -7.51 14.76
CA VAL A 240 -27.20 -8.48 15.66
C VAL A 240 -27.20 -8.05 17.13
N GLY A 241 -26.54 -6.92 17.45
CA GLY A 241 -26.38 -6.43 18.82
C GLY A 241 -25.44 -7.29 19.67
N ALA A 242 -24.50 -8.02 19.07
CA ALA A 242 -23.49 -8.79 19.79
C ALA A 242 -22.38 -7.87 20.31
N GLU A 243 -21.87 -8.18 21.50
CA GLU A 243 -20.74 -7.47 22.08
C GLU A 243 -19.45 -7.70 21.29
N ARG A 244 -19.22 -8.96 20.88
CA ARG A 244 -18.05 -9.36 20.09
C ARG A 244 -18.44 -10.36 19.03
N ALA A 245 -17.64 -10.40 17.99
CA ALA A 245 -17.71 -11.37 16.92
C ALA A 245 -16.31 -11.89 16.58
N THR A 246 -16.24 -13.18 16.30
CA THR A 246 -15.00 -13.87 15.97
C THR A 246 -15.20 -14.71 14.71
N LEU A 247 -14.30 -14.56 13.76
CA LEU A 247 -14.23 -15.38 12.55
C LEU A 247 -13.15 -16.46 12.74
N PHE A 248 -13.56 -17.72 12.79
CA PHE A 248 -12.67 -18.88 12.83
C PHE A 248 -12.57 -19.51 11.45
N LEU A 249 -11.35 -19.79 11.01
CA LEU A 249 -11.06 -20.58 9.81
C LEU A 249 -10.44 -21.93 10.21
N ILE A 250 -10.71 -22.96 9.43
CA ILE A 250 -10.13 -24.29 9.64
C ILE A 250 -8.74 -24.34 9.03
N ASP A 251 -7.77 -24.85 9.79
CA ASP A 251 -6.51 -25.34 9.26
C ASP A 251 -6.60 -26.86 9.11
N GLU A 252 -6.61 -27.34 7.86
CA GLU A 252 -6.78 -28.77 7.56
C GLU A 252 -5.57 -29.60 7.96
N ASP A 253 -4.37 -29.01 8.00
CA ASP A 253 -3.13 -29.72 8.30
C ASP A 253 -3.01 -30.00 9.81
N SER A 254 -3.38 -29.03 10.63
CA SER A 254 -3.30 -29.12 12.11
C SER A 254 -4.60 -29.55 12.78
N ASN A 255 -5.72 -29.56 12.05
CA ASN A 255 -7.07 -29.77 12.58
C ASN A 255 -7.43 -28.78 13.72
N GLU A 256 -6.92 -27.55 13.61
CA GLU A 256 -7.19 -26.44 14.53
C GLU A 256 -8.08 -25.37 13.86
N LEU A 257 -8.83 -24.65 14.70
CA LEU A 257 -9.55 -23.44 14.32
C LEU A 257 -8.75 -22.23 14.79
N TRP A 258 -8.45 -21.32 13.88
CA TRP A 258 -7.71 -20.10 14.19
C TRP A 258 -8.58 -18.87 13.92
N SER A 259 -8.58 -17.95 14.88
CA SER A 259 -9.29 -16.69 14.79
C SER A 259 -8.57 -15.74 13.83
N GLN A 260 -9.17 -15.51 12.66
CA GLN A 260 -8.67 -14.54 11.68
C GLN A 260 -9.03 -13.10 12.06
N VAL A 261 -10.18 -12.92 12.71
CA VAL A 261 -10.69 -11.63 13.18
C VAL A 261 -11.42 -11.83 14.51
N ALA A 262 -11.11 -10.99 15.49
CA ALA A 262 -11.87 -10.91 16.75
C ALA A 262 -12.17 -9.44 17.06
N THR A 263 -13.44 -9.08 17.14
CA THR A 263 -13.84 -7.71 17.49
C THR A 263 -13.84 -7.49 19.01
N GLY A 264 -13.56 -6.26 19.45
CA GLY A 264 -13.63 -5.89 20.87
C GLY A 264 -12.48 -6.40 21.76
N MET A 265 -11.36 -6.83 21.17
CA MET A 265 -10.10 -7.12 21.86
C MET A 265 -9.02 -6.11 21.45
N GLU A 266 -8.25 -5.59 22.39
CA GLU A 266 -7.04 -4.81 22.09
C GLU A 266 -5.86 -5.75 21.85
N GLY A 267 -5.30 -5.76 20.64
CA GLY A 267 -4.13 -6.54 20.24
C GLY A 267 -4.42 -7.69 19.27
N GLU A 268 -3.38 -8.17 18.57
CA GLU A 268 -3.45 -9.32 17.64
C GLU A 268 -3.49 -10.68 18.38
N ASN A 269 -4.45 -10.85 19.29
CA ASN A 269 -4.61 -12.11 20.00
C ASN A 269 -5.37 -13.12 19.13
N ILE A 270 -4.61 -13.92 18.39
CA ILE A 270 -5.13 -15.06 17.64
C ILE A 270 -5.59 -16.13 18.64
N ILE A 271 -6.89 -16.31 18.77
CA ILE A 271 -7.48 -17.43 19.52
C ILE A 271 -7.34 -18.69 18.68
N LYS A 272 -6.71 -19.72 19.24
CA LYS A 272 -6.64 -21.07 18.65
C LYS A 272 -7.46 -22.04 19.47
N VAL A 273 -8.30 -22.82 18.82
CA VAL A 273 -9.18 -23.80 19.47
C VAL A 273 -9.13 -25.10 18.66
N PRO A 274 -9.07 -26.28 19.29
CA PRO A 274 -9.21 -27.54 18.56
C PRO A 274 -10.54 -27.58 17.80
N SER A 275 -10.55 -28.12 16.58
CA SER A 275 -11.77 -28.20 15.73
C SER A 275 -12.89 -29.05 16.34
N THR A 276 -12.60 -29.82 17.38
CA THR A 276 -13.55 -30.73 18.05
C THR A 276 -14.04 -30.23 19.41
N LYS A 277 -13.52 -29.10 19.93
CA LYS A 277 -13.82 -28.61 21.28
C LYS A 277 -14.60 -27.29 21.20
N GLY A 278 -15.55 -27.12 22.12
CA GLY A 278 -16.30 -25.87 22.23
C GLY A 278 -17.48 -25.78 21.24
N CYS A 279 -18.37 -24.80 21.43
CA CYS A 279 -19.50 -24.54 20.53
C CYS A 279 -19.06 -24.36 19.07
N VAL A 280 -17.88 -23.78 18.85
CA VAL A 280 -17.30 -23.59 17.51
C VAL A 280 -16.92 -24.93 16.88
N GLY A 281 -16.24 -25.79 17.64
CA GLY A 281 -15.88 -27.12 17.15
C GLY A 281 -17.10 -28.00 16.86
N THR A 282 -18.10 -27.99 17.74
CA THR A 282 -19.38 -28.71 17.53
C THR A 282 -20.10 -28.22 16.27
N SER A 283 -20.14 -26.91 16.04
CA SER A 283 -20.76 -26.30 14.86
C SER A 283 -20.06 -26.69 13.56
N VAL A 284 -18.73 -26.65 13.56
CA VAL A 284 -17.90 -26.97 12.39
C VAL A 284 -17.95 -28.46 12.07
N THR A 285 -17.76 -29.32 13.07
CA THR A 285 -17.70 -30.79 12.91
C THR A 285 -19.03 -31.37 12.46
N ASN A 286 -20.14 -30.92 13.07
CA ASN A 286 -21.47 -31.43 12.75
C ASN A 286 -22.18 -30.64 11.65
N ASN A 287 -21.57 -29.53 11.20
CA ASN A 287 -22.15 -28.63 10.22
C ASN A 287 -23.55 -28.15 10.63
N ILE A 288 -23.68 -27.63 11.86
CA ILE A 288 -24.94 -27.14 12.46
C ILE A 288 -24.76 -25.75 13.05
N VAL A 289 -25.85 -25.00 13.15
CA VAL A 289 -25.88 -23.74 13.92
C VAL A 289 -25.97 -24.09 15.41
N CYS A 290 -25.14 -23.46 16.23
CA CYS A 290 -25.16 -23.61 17.69
C CYS A 290 -25.60 -22.29 18.32
N ASN A 291 -26.85 -22.20 18.78
CA ASN A 291 -27.36 -21.07 19.54
C ASN A 291 -27.52 -21.47 21.01
N VAL A 292 -26.70 -20.90 21.87
CA VAL A 292 -26.58 -21.23 23.29
C VAL A 292 -27.03 -20.02 24.12
N PRO A 293 -28.21 -20.10 24.78
CA PRO A 293 -28.72 -19.03 25.62
C PRO A 293 -27.87 -18.73 26.86
N ASP A 294 -27.32 -19.78 27.49
CA ASP A 294 -26.40 -19.69 28.63
C ASP A 294 -25.19 -20.62 28.40
N ALA A 295 -24.04 -20.00 28.16
CA ALA A 295 -22.77 -20.64 27.89
C ALA A 295 -22.32 -21.54 29.04
N TYR A 296 -22.44 -21.10 30.30
CA TYR A 296 -21.91 -21.87 31.44
C TYR A 296 -22.76 -23.10 31.78
N ALA A 297 -24.02 -23.10 31.35
CA ALA A 297 -24.94 -24.23 31.44
C ALA A 297 -24.76 -25.25 30.29
N SER A 298 -24.10 -24.87 29.18
CA SER A 298 -23.86 -25.76 28.05
C SER A 298 -22.66 -26.67 28.27
N GLU A 299 -22.81 -27.97 27.97
CA GLU A 299 -21.71 -28.93 27.97
C GLU A 299 -20.69 -28.64 26.87
N ASP A 300 -21.15 -28.03 25.77
CA ASP A 300 -20.33 -27.67 24.61
C ASP A 300 -19.49 -26.41 24.84
N PHE A 301 -19.58 -25.74 26.00
CA PHE A 301 -18.84 -24.49 26.24
C PHE A 301 -17.48 -24.72 26.92
N ASN A 302 -16.41 -24.20 26.31
CA ASN A 302 -15.06 -24.27 26.90
C ASN A 302 -14.77 -23.08 27.83
N LYS A 303 -14.97 -23.30 29.14
CA LYS A 303 -14.75 -22.30 30.20
C LYS A 303 -13.28 -21.87 30.36
N GLU A 304 -12.32 -22.67 29.89
CA GLU A 304 -10.88 -22.36 30.01
C GLU A 304 -10.51 -21.05 29.29
N ILE A 305 -11.17 -20.74 28.17
CA ILE A 305 -10.90 -19.55 27.37
C ILE A 305 -11.28 -18.29 28.15
N ASP A 306 -12.48 -18.26 28.75
CA ASP A 306 -12.94 -17.18 29.62
C ASP A 306 -11.97 -16.95 30.80
N VAL A 307 -11.55 -18.03 31.46
CA VAL A 307 -10.61 -17.95 32.59
C VAL A 307 -9.27 -17.35 32.16
N SER A 308 -8.72 -17.79 31.03
CA SER A 308 -7.42 -17.30 30.53
C SER A 308 -7.46 -15.86 30.03
N THR A 309 -8.59 -15.43 29.46
CA THR A 309 -8.76 -14.09 28.88
C THR A 309 -9.33 -13.07 29.87
N GLY A 310 -9.86 -13.53 31.01
CA GLY A 310 -10.61 -12.69 31.95
C GLY A 310 -11.96 -12.21 31.40
N TYR A 311 -12.42 -12.78 30.28
CA TYR A 311 -13.69 -12.44 29.66
C TYR A 311 -14.82 -13.33 30.19
N ARG A 312 -16.06 -12.81 30.22
CA ARG A 312 -17.24 -13.58 30.62
C ARG A 312 -18.19 -13.75 29.45
N THR A 313 -18.28 -14.98 28.96
CA THR A 313 -19.25 -15.36 27.92
C THR A 313 -20.54 -15.85 28.56
N VAL A 314 -21.68 -15.32 28.12
CA VAL A 314 -23.03 -15.63 28.61
C VAL A 314 -23.89 -16.20 27.49
N SER A 315 -24.10 -15.49 26.39
CA SER A 315 -24.84 -16.02 25.23
C SER A 315 -23.91 -16.21 24.03
N ILE A 316 -24.12 -17.28 23.25
CA ILE A 316 -23.28 -17.63 22.10
C ILE A 316 -24.15 -17.99 20.91
N LEU A 317 -23.81 -17.48 19.74
CA LEU A 317 -24.33 -17.95 18.46
C LEU A 317 -23.15 -18.31 17.55
N VAL A 318 -23.06 -19.56 17.12
CA VAL A 318 -22.09 -20.02 16.13
C VAL A 318 -22.81 -20.46 14.86
N VAL A 319 -22.34 -19.97 13.72
CA VAL A 319 -22.84 -20.34 12.40
C VAL A 319 -21.69 -20.83 11.52
N PRO A 320 -21.78 -22.04 10.94
CA PRO A 320 -20.72 -22.56 10.08
C PRO A 320 -20.68 -21.83 8.74
N ILE A 321 -19.47 -21.58 8.24
CA ILE A 321 -19.21 -21.00 6.93
C ILE A 321 -19.10 -22.15 5.93
N ARG A 322 -20.00 -22.20 4.96
CA ARG A 322 -20.07 -23.28 3.97
C ARG A 322 -19.66 -22.77 2.60
N SER A 323 -18.82 -23.55 1.93
CA SER A 323 -18.57 -23.41 0.49
C SER A 323 -19.82 -23.82 -0.31
N GLU A 324 -19.85 -23.44 -1.60
CA GLU A 324 -20.89 -23.88 -2.55
C GLU A 324 -20.99 -25.40 -2.66
N SER A 325 -19.87 -26.11 -2.44
CA SER A 325 -19.83 -27.58 -2.41
C SER A 325 -20.42 -28.19 -1.14
N GLY A 326 -20.78 -27.38 -0.15
CA GLY A 326 -21.22 -27.83 1.18
C GLY A 326 -20.08 -28.11 2.16
N LYS A 327 -18.81 -27.98 1.74
CA LYS A 327 -17.63 -28.08 2.61
C LYS A 327 -17.64 -26.94 3.64
N VAL A 328 -17.38 -27.26 4.92
CA VAL A 328 -17.23 -26.25 5.97
C VAL A 328 -15.82 -25.67 5.90
N LEU A 329 -15.73 -24.33 5.80
CA LEU A 329 -14.46 -23.60 5.73
C LEU A 329 -14.05 -23.02 7.10
N GLY A 330 -15.01 -22.92 8.02
CA GLY A 330 -14.85 -22.24 9.29
C GLY A 330 -16.18 -21.95 9.96
N ALA A 331 -16.21 -20.99 10.88
CA ALA A 331 -17.42 -20.54 11.55
C ALA A 331 -17.33 -19.08 11.99
N ILE A 332 -18.49 -18.42 12.04
CA ILE A 332 -18.67 -17.13 12.68
C ILE A 332 -19.25 -17.36 14.07
N GLN A 333 -18.61 -16.82 15.09
CA GLN A 333 -19.10 -16.80 16.46
C GLN A 333 -19.50 -15.37 16.84
N MET A 334 -20.72 -15.20 17.35
CA MET A 334 -21.21 -14.01 18.02
C MET A 334 -21.34 -14.32 19.51
N ILE A 335 -20.91 -13.41 20.38
CA ILE A 335 -21.04 -13.59 21.83
C ILE A 335 -21.69 -12.37 22.47
N ASN A 336 -22.46 -12.65 23.53
CA ASN A 336 -23.10 -11.67 24.42
C ASN A 336 -23.97 -10.67 23.65
N LYS A 337 -25.17 -11.11 23.22
CA LYS A 337 -26.17 -10.20 22.65
C LYS A 337 -26.64 -9.22 23.71
N LYS A 338 -26.49 -7.93 23.46
CA LYS A 338 -26.93 -6.86 24.34
C LYS A 338 -28.40 -6.54 24.07
N GLN A 339 -29.17 -6.39 25.13
CA GLN A 339 -30.50 -5.82 25.05
C GLN A 339 -30.37 -4.35 24.61
N GLN A 340 -30.97 -4.01 23.48
CA GLN A 340 -30.99 -2.61 23.05
C GLN A 340 -31.90 -1.81 24.00
N PRO A 341 -31.51 -0.58 24.37
CA PRO A 341 -32.40 0.32 25.10
C PRO A 341 -33.69 0.49 24.29
N GLN A 342 -34.83 0.17 24.87
CA GLN A 342 -36.08 0.65 24.30
C GLN A 342 -36.08 2.17 24.50
N GLU A 343 -36.10 2.94 23.41
CA GLU A 343 -36.41 4.37 23.49
C GLU A 343 -37.83 4.50 24.05
N GLY A 344 -37.93 4.67 25.36
CA GLY A 344 -39.17 5.04 26.02
C GLY A 344 -39.60 6.42 25.51
N PHE A 345 -40.90 6.57 25.28
CA PHE A 345 -41.50 7.83 24.82
C PHE A 345 -41.39 8.97 25.85
N ASP A 346 -40.96 8.67 27.08
CA ASP A 346 -40.76 9.65 28.15
C ASP A 346 -39.26 9.78 28.43
N GLY A 347 -38.72 10.97 28.15
CA GLY A 347 -37.30 11.31 28.14
C GLY A 347 -36.61 11.33 29.51
N ASP A 348 -36.67 10.23 30.24
CA ASP A 348 -35.82 10.01 31.41
C ASP A 348 -34.47 9.44 30.97
N ILE A 349 -33.42 10.17 31.30
CA ILE A 349 -32.02 9.81 31.02
C ILE A 349 -31.72 8.50 31.77
N ALA A 350 -31.70 7.38 31.04
CA ALA A 350 -31.21 6.13 31.56
C ALA A 350 -29.74 6.28 31.96
N ASP A 351 -29.43 5.90 33.19
CA ASP A 351 -28.09 5.87 33.75
C ASP A 351 -27.15 5.09 32.82
N ASN A 352 -26.07 5.74 32.35
CA ASN A 352 -25.01 5.17 31.51
C ASN A 352 -24.12 4.20 32.32
N SER A 353 -24.73 3.30 33.08
CA SER A 353 -24.04 2.12 33.55
C SER A 353 -23.79 1.22 32.33
N ASN A 354 -22.52 1.00 32.00
CA ASN A 354 -22.06 0.22 30.85
C ASN A 354 -22.46 -1.27 30.88
N ASP A 355 -23.37 -1.68 31.77
CA ASP A 355 -23.75 -3.06 32.01
C ASP A 355 -25.05 -3.38 31.27
N ALA A 356 -24.97 -3.35 29.94
CA ALA A 356 -26.09 -3.73 29.09
C ALA A 356 -26.47 -5.19 29.38
N THR A 357 -27.74 -5.43 29.70
CA THR A 357 -28.24 -6.77 29.99
C THR A 357 -27.99 -7.71 28.80
N ILE A 358 -27.33 -8.84 29.05
CA ILE A 358 -27.07 -9.85 28.04
C ILE A 358 -28.29 -10.77 27.89
N ILE A 359 -28.74 -10.95 26.66
CA ILE A 359 -29.89 -11.79 26.29
C ILE A 359 -29.48 -12.91 25.32
N PRO A 360 -30.29 -13.96 25.16
CA PRO A 360 -30.08 -14.99 24.14
C PRO A 360 -30.25 -14.45 22.72
N PHE A 361 -29.57 -15.07 21.75
CA PHE A 361 -29.79 -14.77 20.32
C PHE A 361 -31.12 -15.33 19.83
N SER A 362 -31.80 -14.58 18.96
CA SER A 362 -33.07 -14.97 18.35
C SER A 362 -32.86 -15.73 17.02
N GLU A 363 -33.89 -16.41 16.55
CA GLU A 363 -33.89 -17.08 15.24
C GLU A 363 -33.67 -16.08 14.07
N ASN A 364 -34.04 -14.81 14.25
CA ASN A 364 -33.75 -13.77 13.26
C ASN A 364 -32.24 -13.44 13.22
N ASP A 365 -31.57 -13.43 14.38
CA ASP A 365 -30.13 -13.24 14.43
C ASP A 365 -29.41 -14.39 13.73
N GLU A 366 -29.85 -15.64 13.92
CA GLU A 366 -29.32 -16.80 13.20
C GLU A 366 -29.38 -16.62 11.67
N LYS A 367 -30.50 -16.12 11.15
CA LYS A 367 -30.68 -15.84 9.72
C LYS A 367 -29.74 -14.75 9.24
N VAL A 368 -29.59 -13.66 9.99
CA VAL A 368 -28.67 -12.57 9.65
C VAL A 368 -27.22 -13.07 9.62
N VAL A 369 -26.79 -13.81 10.64
CA VAL A 369 -25.42 -14.36 10.70
C VAL A 369 -25.18 -15.41 9.61
N SER A 370 -26.20 -16.20 9.23
CA SER A 370 -26.11 -17.13 8.11
C SER A 370 -25.89 -16.44 6.76
N VAL A 371 -26.53 -15.29 6.54
CA VAL A 371 -26.27 -14.47 5.35
C VAL A 371 -24.85 -13.91 5.38
N LEU A 372 -24.39 -13.41 6.54
CA LEU A 372 -23.01 -12.94 6.71
C LEU A 372 -21.98 -14.06 6.44
N ALA A 373 -22.22 -15.27 6.94
CA ALA A 373 -21.37 -16.43 6.68
C ALA A 373 -21.28 -16.77 5.18
N SER A 374 -22.37 -16.61 4.45
CA SER A 374 -22.41 -16.83 3.00
C SER A 374 -21.60 -15.76 2.23
N HIS A 375 -21.62 -14.50 2.69
CA HIS A 375 -20.77 -13.44 2.13
C HIS A 375 -19.29 -13.74 2.39
N VAL A 376 -18.94 -14.12 3.63
CA VAL A 376 -17.56 -14.49 3.98
C VAL A 376 -17.06 -15.68 3.13
N ALA A 377 -17.89 -16.71 2.94
CA ALA A 377 -17.55 -17.85 2.06
C ALA A 377 -17.24 -17.42 0.62
N SER A 378 -18.02 -16.46 0.09
CA SER A 378 -17.82 -15.93 -1.26
C SER A 378 -16.48 -15.22 -1.40
N PHE A 379 -16.06 -14.47 -0.37
CA PHE A 379 -14.75 -13.81 -0.35
C PHE A 379 -13.60 -14.81 -0.28
N ILE A 380 -13.69 -15.84 0.56
CA ILE A 380 -12.66 -16.89 0.66
C ILE A 380 -12.45 -17.57 -0.70
N ARG A 381 -13.53 -17.88 -1.43
CA ARG A 381 -13.44 -18.52 -2.76
C ARG A 381 -12.68 -17.66 -3.80
N VAL A 382 -12.93 -16.36 -3.81
CA VAL A 382 -12.27 -15.45 -4.77
C VAL A 382 -10.74 -15.49 -4.60
N VAL A 383 -10.27 -15.76 -3.40
CA VAL A 383 -8.85 -15.87 -3.08
C VAL A 383 -8.29 -17.21 -3.53
N GLU A 384 -8.93 -18.31 -3.13
CA GLU A 384 -8.47 -19.66 -3.48
C GLU A 384 -8.48 -19.91 -4.99
N SER A 385 -9.40 -19.29 -5.73
CA SER A 385 -9.47 -19.39 -7.20
C SER A 385 -8.46 -18.50 -7.96
N SER A 386 -7.68 -17.69 -7.23
CA SER A 386 -6.66 -16.79 -7.79
C SER A 386 -5.23 -17.31 -7.61
N GLU A 387 -5.09 -18.51 -7.09
CA GLU A 387 -3.88 -19.36 -7.05
C GLU A 387 -3.99 -20.46 -8.12
#